data_AF-F9GC79-F1
#
_entry.id   AF-F9GC79-F1
#
_cell.length_a   1.000
_cell.length_b   1.000
_cell.length_c   1.000
_cell.angle_alpha   90.00
_cell.angle_beta   90.00
_cell.angle_gamma   90.00
#
_symmetry.space_group_name_H-M   'P 1'
#
loop_
_entity.id
_entity.type
_entity.pdbx_description
1 polymer ?
#
loop_
_entity_poly.entity_id
_entity_poly.type
_entity_poly.pdbx_seq_one_letter_code
_entity_poly.pdbx_strand_id
1 'polypeptide(L)'
;MKFSLLLALTASSVAQAAQLAFPGAEGFGSDSGTGSLRDAVSKPNRIVVFDVGGVIKISERIVVSKNIYIAGQTAPGGGIVVYGNGWSLSNANDSIVRYITIRMGKGGTSGKDAIGIADGKNIIFDHVSVSWGRDETFSINGDVTNVTIQNTIIAQGLVSHSCGGLMQTDGGVSLFRNLYIDNKTRNPKVKGVNDFQNNFLTVGQVVYNWGGGGGYIAGDSQADSYANIINNYFISGPDTTVTAFTRGNSFFHAYVKDNFYDSNRNGKLDGAALCEKASCYSDIDFVKAPYNYPAPTALTPQAAVELVLKGVGNSLHRDTVDTALIDQVKSYGTKGGQISDEKEFGGVGEIANGAALKDSDGDGIPDEWETKNGLNPNDASDVLLSSAEKMQFKNLIIALHGVGASCSALRPPIERRATTEIPSDSFNSLETYWNYLYPWGATHNGGARMDEEHVSVTDGVLTLTAEPRDDQEDPIHYLSGTIHAKSTFTVSAGGGYDISAEFIAPVARGTWPAFWLNAASGWPPEIDIAEWKGSGKISFNTFNTSDEVAALDRDYPNPGEWHSVRAELRDENGHDVRVKFFLDGVEQTTQYGRDYIGAGLRLIVNYQTEGSSGSPGPTTLRNVEVISLN
;
A
#
# COMPACT_ATOMS: atom_id res chain seq x y z
N MET A 1 -44.44 -25.37 -46.67
CA MET A 1 -43.90 -24.21 -45.92
C MET A 1 -44.12 -24.43 -44.43
N LYS A 2 -43.05 -24.70 -43.69
CA LYS A 2 -42.80 -24.35 -42.28
C LYS A 2 -41.50 -25.06 -41.88
N PHE A 3 -40.40 -24.33 -42.00
CA PHE A 3 -39.09 -24.70 -41.47
C PHE A 3 -39.16 -24.67 -39.94
N SER A 4 -38.75 -25.75 -39.28
CA SER A 4 -38.44 -25.73 -37.84
C SER A 4 -36.94 -25.48 -37.72
N LEU A 5 -36.60 -24.30 -37.19
CA LEU A 5 -35.23 -23.87 -36.92
C LEU A 5 -34.85 -24.41 -35.53
N LEU A 6 -33.97 -25.41 -35.49
CA LEU A 6 -33.33 -25.85 -34.25
C LEU A 6 -32.22 -24.84 -33.93
N LEU A 7 -32.43 -23.98 -32.93
CA LEU A 7 -31.41 -23.06 -32.44
C LEU A 7 -30.55 -23.81 -31.41
N ALA A 8 -29.40 -24.34 -31.86
CA ALA A 8 -28.37 -24.82 -30.96
C ALA A 8 -27.64 -23.60 -30.37
N LEU A 9 -27.89 -23.27 -29.10
CA LEU A 9 -27.04 -22.36 -28.34
C LEU A 9 -25.76 -23.11 -27.97
N THR A 10 -24.73 -22.95 -28.78
CA THR A 10 -23.34 -23.21 -28.35
C THR A 10 -22.93 -22.05 -27.45
N ALA A 11 -22.89 -22.29 -26.14
CA ALA A 11 -22.22 -21.40 -25.20
C ALA A 11 -20.71 -21.51 -25.43
N SER A 12 -20.18 -20.64 -26.29
CA SER A 12 -18.73 -20.42 -26.40
C SER A 12 -18.30 -19.66 -25.15
N SER A 13 -17.85 -20.38 -24.12
CA SER A 13 -17.09 -19.79 -23.02
C SER A 13 -15.75 -19.31 -23.59
N VAL A 14 -15.70 -18.04 -24.01
CA VAL A 14 -14.42 -17.39 -24.27
C VAL A 14 -13.84 -17.09 -22.90
N ALA A 15 -13.05 -18.02 -22.38
CA ALA A 15 -12.12 -17.73 -21.30
C ALA A 15 -11.26 -16.55 -21.80
N GLN A 16 -11.42 -15.38 -21.19
CA GLN A 16 -10.61 -14.23 -21.48
C GLN A 16 -9.25 -14.48 -20.82
N ALA A 17 -8.43 -15.29 -21.48
CA ALA A 17 -7.03 -15.49 -21.12
C ALA A 17 -6.35 -14.12 -20.98
N ALA A 18 -5.47 -13.99 -19.99
CA ALA A 18 -4.60 -12.84 -19.83
C ALA A 18 -3.95 -12.56 -21.19
N GLN A 19 -4.26 -11.41 -21.77
CA GLN A 19 -3.70 -11.05 -23.07
C GLN A 19 -2.20 -10.81 -22.87
N LEU A 20 -1.41 -11.77 -23.36
CA LEU A 20 0.05 -11.77 -23.42
C LEU A 20 0.63 -10.36 -23.58
N ALA A 21 1.58 -10.00 -22.72
CA ALA A 21 2.61 -9.06 -23.12
C ALA A 21 3.60 -9.86 -23.99
N PHE A 22 3.91 -9.35 -25.19
CA PHE A 22 4.97 -9.83 -26.08
C PHE A 22 4.78 -11.10 -26.95
N PRO A 23 3.64 -11.35 -27.63
CA PRO A 23 3.66 -12.24 -28.78
C PRO A 23 4.31 -11.51 -29.98
N GLY A 24 5.65 -11.57 -30.09
CA GLY A 24 6.37 -11.29 -31.34
C GLY A 24 7.31 -10.07 -31.39
N ALA A 25 7.85 -9.59 -30.28
CA ALA A 25 8.86 -8.51 -30.32
C ALA A 25 10.28 -9.08 -30.55
N GLU A 26 10.65 -9.31 -31.81
CA GLU A 26 12.07 -9.37 -32.19
C GLU A 26 12.58 -7.97 -32.59
N GLY A 27 13.63 -7.50 -31.92
CA GLY A 27 14.34 -6.25 -32.23
C GLY A 27 14.04 -5.08 -31.28
N PHE A 28 14.97 -4.12 -31.20
CA PHE A 28 14.98 -2.95 -30.31
C PHE A 28 13.57 -2.40 -30.01
N GLY A 29 13.16 -2.51 -28.75
CA GLY A 29 11.80 -2.25 -28.26
C GLY A 29 11.17 -0.97 -28.83
N SER A 30 10.13 -1.17 -29.64
CA SER A 30 9.31 -0.09 -30.18
C SER A 30 8.56 0.65 -29.06
N ASP A 31 8.50 1.99 -29.15
CA ASP A 31 7.72 2.86 -28.24
C ASP A 31 6.20 2.60 -28.32
N SER A 32 5.73 1.91 -29.36
CA SER A 32 4.29 1.71 -29.59
C SER A 32 3.97 0.36 -30.22
N GLY A 33 2.69 -0.03 -30.12
CA GLY A 33 2.18 -1.33 -30.56
C GLY A 33 1.94 -2.29 -29.40
N THR A 34 1.16 -3.34 -29.64
CA THR A 34 0.91 -4.42 -28.67
C THR A 34 2.22 -4.98 -28.16
N GLY A 35 2.37 -5.12 -26.85
CA GLY A 35 3.61 -5.60 -26.24
C GLY A 35 4.72 -4.56 -26.19
N SER A 36 4.44 -3.28 -26.42
CA SER A 36 5.38 -2.21 -26.03
C SER A 36 5.18 -1.84 -24.56
N LEU A 37 6.20 -1.24 -23.93
CA LEU A 37 6.06 -0.67 -22.59
C LEU A 37 4.89 0.32 -22.50
N ARG A 38 4.71 1.16 -23.53
CA ARG A 38 3.61 2.13 -23.61
C ARG A 38 2.24 1.44 -23.61
N ASP A 39 2.07 0.39 -24.41
CA ASP A 39 0.83 -0.39 -24.40
C ASP A 39 0.61 -1.06 -23.04
N ALA A 40 1.66 -1.66 -22.47
CA ALA A 40 1.60 -2.36 -21.19
C ALA A 40 1.10 -1.44 -20.06
N VAL A 41 1.67 -0.24 -19.92
CA VAL A 41 1.33 0.70 -18.84
C VAL A 41 0.07 1.52 -19.09
N SER A 42 -0.46 1.54 -20.33
CA SER A 42 -1.63 2.36 -20.69
C SER A 42 -2.97 1.85 -20.12
N LYS A 43 -3.02 0.61 -19.64
CA LYS A 43 -4.25 -0.02 -19.11
C LYS A 43 -4.07 -0.45 -17.66
N PRO A 44 -5.14 -0.42 -16.85
CA PRO A 44 -5.04 -0.74 -15.44
C PRO A 44 -4.96 -2.25 -15.17
N ASN A 45 -4.72 -2.61 -13.91
CA ASN A 45 -4.75 -3.99 -13.39
C ASN A 45 -3.71 -4.91 -14.05
N ARG A 46 -2.46 -4.46 -14.11
CA ARG A 46 -1.40 -5.17 -14.83
C ARG A 46 -0.13 -5.30 -14.00
N ILE A 47 0.53 -6.43 -14.15
CA ILE A 47 1.94 -6.60 -13.82
C ILE A 47 2.70 -6.47 -15.14
N VAL A 48 3.68 -5.58 -15.18
CA VAL A 48 4.52 -5.31 -16.35
C VAL A 48 5.90 -5.90 -16.06
N VAL A 49 6.21 -6.97 -16.78
CA VAL A 49 7.50 -7.64 -16.80
C VAL A 49 8.24 -7.33 -18.11
N PHE A 50 9.52 -7.69 -18.20
CA PHE A 50 10.37 -7.37 -19.33
C PHE A 50 11.10 -8.60 -19.85
N ASP A 51 10.77 -9.02 -21.07
CA ASP A 51 11.43 -10.15 -21.74
C ASP A 51 12.76 -9.75 -22.39
N VAL A 52 13.03 -8.46 -22.50
CA VAL A 52 14.25 -7.91 -23.10
C VAL A 52 14.87 -6.89 -22.18
N GLY A 53 16.20 -6.86 -22.14
CA GLY A 53 16.97 -5.77 -21.57
C GLY A 53 17.37 -4.78 -22.65
N GLY A 54 17.62 -3.53 -22.26
CA GLY A 54 18.13 -2.51 -23.18
C GLY A 54 17.52 -1.13 -22.99
N VAL A 55 17.75 -0.29 -24.00
CA VAL A 55 17.20 1.07 -24.05
C VAL A 55 15.89 1.08 -24.84
N ILE A 56 14.80 1.43 -24.17
CA ILE A 56 13.52 1.76 -24.80
C ILE A 56 13.50 3.27 -25.06
N LYS A 57 13.50 3.65 -26.34
CA LYS A 57 13.45 5.06 -26.74
C LYS A 57 12.00 5.50 -26.89
N ILE A 58 11.62 6.56 -26.19
CA ILE A 58 10.28 7.15 -26.26
C ILE A 58 10.35 8.55 -26.85
N SER A 59 9.40 8.91 -27.70
CA SER A 59 9.29 10.30 -28.21
C SER A 59 8.30 11.13 -27.39
N GLU A 60 7.26 10.49 -26.88
CA GLU A 60 6.19 11.13 -26.11
C GLU A 60 6.20 10.69 -24.64
N ARG A 61 5.63 11.53 -23.77
CA ARG A 61 5.45 11.20 -22.35
C ARG A 61 4.73 9.85 -22.19
N ILE A 62 5.24 8.99 -21.31
CA ILE A 62 4.56 7.76 -20.91
C ILE A 62 3.49 8.12 -19.89
N VAL A 63 2.26 7.60 -20.06
CA VAL A 63 1.17 7.79 -19.11
C VAL A 63 0.84 6.42 -18.52
N VAL A 64 1.02 6.28 -17.21
CA VAL A 64 0.82 5.03 -16.47
C VAL A 64 -0.60 5.02 -15.92
N SER A 65 -1.32 3.92 -16.13
CA SER A 65 -2.65 3.70 -15.58
C SER A 65 -2.61 3.27 -14.11
N LYS A 66 -3.78 3.05 -13.50
CA LYS A 66 -3.92 2.61 -12.10
C LYS A 66 -3.77 1.11 -11.91
N ASN A 67 -3.47 0.68 -10.69
CA ASN A 67 -3.28 -0.71 -10.28
C ASN A 67 -2.25 -1.42 -11.16
N ILE A 68 -1.07 -0.81 -11.28
CA ILE A 68 0.03 -1.34 -12.08
C ILE A 68 1.23 -1.65 -11.19
N TYR A 69 1.82 -2.82 -11.38
CA TYR A 69 3.16 -3.11 -10.89
C TYR A 69 4.14 -3.20 -12.05
N ILE A 70 5.13 -2.30 -12.10
CA ILE A 70 6.23 -2.34 -13.07
C ILE A 70 7.45 -2.97 -12.40
N ALA A 71 7.76 -4.19 -12.83
CA ALA A 71 8.77 -5.06 -12.24
C ALA A 71 10.06 -5.03 -13.05
N GLY A 72 10.80 -3.91 -13.01
CA GLY A 72 12.03 -3.72 -13.80
C GLY A 72 13.12 -4.75 -13.51
N GLN A 73 13.09 -5.40 -12.34
CA GLN A 73 14.03 -6.47 -12.00
C GLN A 73 13.87 -7.75 -12.83
N THR A 74 12.80 -7.87 -13.60
CA THR A 74 12.58 -9.01 -14.52
C THR A 74 13.39 -8.89 -15.81
N ALA A 75 13.85 -7.67 -16.13
CA ALA A 75 14.58 -7.42 -17.36
C ALA A 75 15.91 -8.20 -17.42
N PRO A 76 16.18 -8.96 -18.48
CA PRO A 76 17.43 -9.69 -18.62
C PRO A 76 18.61 -8.76 -18.93
N GLY A 77 19.83 -9.31 -18.84
CA GLY A 77 21.06 -8.59 -19.20
C GLY A 77 21.34 -7.39 -18.29
N GLY A 78 21.52 -6.22 -18.89
CA GLY A 78 21.80 -4.96 -18.20
C GLY A 78 20.55 -4.23 -17.70
N GLY A 79 19.38 -4.88 -17.66
CA GLY A 79 18.13 -4.26 -17.19
C GLY A 79 17.46 -3.36 -18.24
N ILE A 80 16.59 -2.44 -17.81
CA ILE A 80 15.86 -1.51 -18.68
C ILE A 80 16.19 -0.05 -18.38
N VAL A 81 16.49 0.69 -19.46
CA VAL A 81 16.55 2.15 -19.48
C VAL A 81 15.47 2.67 -20.42
N VAL A 82 14.66 3.61 -19.95
CA VAL A 82 13.65 4.30 -20.76
C VAL A 82 14.11 5.73 -21.00
N TYR A 83 14.30 6.11 -22.26
CA TYR A 83 14.97 7.34 -22.64
C TYR A 83 14.22 8.16 -23.67
N GLY A 84 14.15 9.48 -23.46
CA GLY A 84 13.77 10.46 -24.48
C GLY A 84 12.61 11.37 -24.09
N ASN A 85 11.83 11.03 -23.07
CA ASN A 85 10.81 11.90 -22.48
C ASN A 85 10.45 11.49 -21.04
N GLY A 86 9.58 12.24 -20.37
CA GLY A 86 9.16 11.97 -18.98
C GLY A 86 7.98 11.00 -18.87
N TRP A 87 7.56 10.73 -17.62
CA TRP A 87 6.44 9.84 -17.27
C TRP A 87 5.44 10.52 -16.35
N SER A 88 4.16 10.29 -16.61
CA SER A 88 3.03 10.65 -15.73
C SER A 88 2.54 9.43 -15.01
N LEU A 89 2.52 9.52 -13.69
CA LEU A 89 1.75 8.63 -12.82
C LEU A 89 0.54 9.37 -12.23
N SER A 90 0.04 10.37 -12.96
CA SER A 90 -1.15 11.09 -12.54
C SER A 90 -2.37 10.16 -12.63
N ASN A 91 -3.20 10.10 -11.59
CA ASN A 91 -4.29 9.13 -11.45
C ASN A 91 -3.86 7.65 -11.44
N ALA A 92 -2.57 7.34 -11.28
CA ALA A 92 -2.04 5.98 -11.29
C ALA A 92 -2.15 5.31 -9.91
N ASN A 93 -3.35 5.32 -9.34
CA ASN A 93 -3.62 4.80 -7.99
C ASN A 93 -3.13 3.35 -7.81
N ASP A 94 -2.66 3.00 -6.62
CA ASP A 94 -2.27 1.63 -6.24
C ASP A 94 -1.15 1.03 -7.10
N SER A 95 -0.14 1.84 -7.42
CA SER A 95 0.93 1.47 -8.35
C SER A 95 2.30 1.33 -7.69
N ILE A 96 3.10 0.39 -8.20
CA ILE A 96 4.47 0.15 -7.74
C ILE A 96 5.41 0.17 -8.95
N VAL A 97 6.55 0.85 -8.82
CA VAL A 97 7.60 0.91 -9.85
C VAL A 97 8.94 0.56 -9.20
N ARG A 98 9.63 -0.46 -9.72
CA ARG A 98 10.93 -0.89 -9.18
C ARG A 98 11.97 -1.20 -10.24
N TYR A 99 13.24 -1.02 -9.87
CA TYR A 99 14.42 -1.48 -10.62
C TYR A 99 14.41 -1.10 -12.11
N ILE A 100 14.03 0.15 -12.39
CA ILE A 100 14.01 0.70 -13.74
C ILE A 100 14.72 2.05 -13.77
N THR A 101 15.36 2.36 -14.90
CA THR A 101 16.02 3.63 -15.14
C THR A 101 15.19 4.48 -16.10
N ILE A 102 14.88 5.72 -15.73
CA ILE A 102 14.03 6.65 -16.48
C ILE A 102 14.81 7.95 -16.72
N ARG A 103 15.07 8.24 -18.00
CA ARG A 103 15.91 9.36 -18.42
C ARG A 103 15.18 10.25 -19.42
N MET A 104 14.78 11.43 -18.97
CA MET A 104 14.05 12.35 -19.83
C MET A 104 14.95 12.93 -20.92
N GLY A 105 16.13 13.43 -20.53
CA GLY A 105 17.14 13.97 -21.43
C GLY A 105 16.74 15.30 -22.06
N LYS A 106 17.69 15.92 -22.77
CA LYS A 106 17.52 17.23 -23.39
C LYS A 106 16.43 17.25 -24.46
N GLY A 107 16.19 16.11 -25.12
CA GLY A 107 15.14 15.93 -26.12
C GLY A 107 13.72 15.89 -25.55
N GLY A 108 13.55 15.66 -24.25
CA GLY A 108 12.25 15.60 -23.61
C GLY A 108 11.48 16.93 -23.64
N THR A 109 10.16 16.86 -23.41
CA THR A 109 9.28 18.03 -23.46
C THR A 109 9.72 19.10 -22.45
N SER A 110 10.01 20.31 -22.94
CA SER A 110 10.44 21.41 -22.06
C SER A 110 9.34 21.84 -21.07
N GLY A 111 9.73 22.19 -19.84
CA GLY A 111 8.76 22.59 -18.81
C GLY A 111 7.88 21.44 -18.31
N LYS A 112 8.39 20.21 -18.39
CA LYS A 112 7.76 19.00 -17.86
C LYS A 112 8.77 18.20 -17.06
N ASP A 113 8.23 17.42 -16.13
CA ASP A 113 9.03 16.62 -15.21
C ASP A 113 9.41 15.27 -15.80
N ALA A 114 10.58 14.76 -15.42
CA ALA A 114 10.97 13.40 -15.78
C ALA A 114 10.02 12.36 -15.14
N ILE A 115 9.64 12.54 -13.87
CA ILE A 115 8.49 11.90 -13.24
C ILE A 115 7.57 12.98 -12.67
N GLY A 116 6.27 12.90 -12.97
CA GLY A 116 5.25 13.76 -12.33
C GLY A 116 4.05 12.95 -11.86
N ILE A 117 3.59 13.25 -10.64
CA ILE A 117 2.40 12.66 -10.01
C ILE A 117 1.41 13.78 -9.67
N ALA A 118 0.16 13.60 -10.09
CA ALA A 118 -0.98 14.44 -9.71
C ALA A 118 -2.23 13.56 -9.54
N ASP A 119 -3.11 13.87 -8.60
CA ASP A 119 -4.38 13.15 -8.39
C ASP A 119 -4.18 11.62 -8.18
N GLY A 120 -3.14 11.21 -7.44
CA GLY A 120 -2.69 9.82 -7.32
C GLY A 120 -2.64 9.32 -5.87
N LYS A 121 -2.98 8.06 -5.60
CA LYS A 121 -2.89 7.47 -4.24
C LYS A 121 -2.18 6.13 -4.18
N ASN A 122 -1.53 5.84 -3.05
CA ASN A 122 -0.88 4.55 -2.78
C ASN A 122 0.17 4.17 -3.83
N ILE A 123 1.18 5.03 -4.03
CA ILE A 123 2.20 4.85 -5.08
C ILE A 123 3.57 4.61 -4.44
N ILE A 124 4.29 3.59 -4.91
CA ILE A 124 5.64 3.26 -4.44
C ILE A 124 6.63 3.32 -5.60
N PHE A 125 7.70 4.10 -5.41
CA PHE A 125 8.93 4.00 -6.17
C PHE A 125 10.01 3.42 -5.28
N ASP A 126 10.59 2.29 -5.68
CA ASP A 126 11.69 1.67 -4.94
C ASP A 126 12.78 1.20 -5.90
N HIS A 127 14.03 1.60 -5.65
CA HIS A 127 15.16 1.25 -6.53
C HIS A 127 15.00 1.72 -7.97
N VAL A 128 14.52 2.95 -8.16
CA VAL A 128 14.40 3.58 -9.49
C VAL A 128 15.54 4.59 -9.68
N SER A 129 16.02 4.75 -10.90
CA SER A 129 16.97 5.81 -11.24
C SER A 129 16.28 6.81 -12.17
N VAL A 130 16.19 8.08 -11.76
CA VAL A 130 15.56 9.14 -12.54
C VAL A 130 16.56 10.26 -12.78
N SER A 131 16.72 10.66 -14.04
CA SER A 131 17.64 11.75 -14.37
C SER A 131 17.17 12.69 -15.49
N TRP A 132 17.84 13.84 -15.55
CA TRP A 132 17.79 14.78 -16.67
C TRP A 132 16.41 15.39 -16.91
N GLY A 133 15.70 15.72 -15.83
CA GLY A 133 14.46 16.49 -15.88
C GLY A 133 14.63 17.82 -16.61
N ARG A 134 13.59 18.19 -17.37
CA ARG A 134 13.50 19.47 -18.12
C ARG A 134 12.79 20.57 -17.33
N ASP A 135 12.10 20.18 -16.26
CA ASP A 135 11.57 21.01 -15.18
C ASP A 135 12.02 20.38 -13.86
N GLU A 136 11.20 19.61 -13.15
CA GLU A 136 11.67 18.74 -12.07
C GLU A 136 12.15 17.37 -12.57
N THR A 137 13.06 16.75 -11.82
CA THR A 137 13.43 15.35 -12.06
C THR A 137 12.33 14.43 -11.51
N PHE A 138 11.81 14.72 -10.32
CA PHE A 138 10.70 13.97 -9.73
C PHE A 138 9.78 14.90 -8.94
N SER A 139 8.54 15.11 -9.39
CA SER A 139 7.58 15.97 -8.70
C SER A 139 6.30 15.25 -8.27
N ILE A 140 5.71 15.78 -7.20
CA ILE A 140 4.37 15.47 -6.71
C ILE A 140 3.63 16.80 -6.56
N ASN A 141 2.46 16.91 -7.18
CA ASN A 141 1.64 18.12 -7.15
C ASN A 141 0.13 17.80 -7.23
N GLY A 142 -0.66 18.35 -6.32
CA GLY A 142 -2.12 18.24 -6.32
C GLY A 142 -2.65 17.28 -5.26
N ASP A 143 -3.81 16.67 -5.52
CA ASP A 143 -4.48 15.75 -4.61
C ASP A 143 -3.79 14.37 -4.63
N VAL A 144 -2.68 14.23 -3.91
CA VAL A 144 -1.84 13.05 -3.91
C VAL A 144 -1.70 12.49 -2.50
N THR A 145 -1.96 11.20 -2.32
CA THR A 145 -1.99 10.58 -0.98
C THR A 145 -1.14 9.32 -0.91
N ASN A 146 -0.42 9.14 0.19
CA ASN A 146 0.32 7.92 0.49
C ASN A 146 1.31 7.51 -0.62
N VAL A 147 2.29 8.38 -0.87
CA VAL A 147 3.38 8.10 -1.82
C VAL A 147 4.66 7.80 -1.07
N THR A 148 5.34 6.71 -1.43
CA THR A 148 6.67 6.38 -0.92
C THR A 148 7.70 6.40 -2.05
N ILE A 149 8.77 7.16 -1.87
CA ILE A 149 9.95 7.14 -2.75
C ILE A 149 11.12 6.67 -1.90
N GLN A 150 11.67 5.51 -2.24
CA GLN A 150 12.76 4.92 -1.47
C GLN A 150 13.85 4.31 -2.34
N ASN A 151 15.08 4.26 -1.80
CA ASN A 151 16.25 3.68 -2.47
C ASN A 151 16.44 4.19 -3.92
N THR A 152 15.99 5.41 -4.24
CA THR A 152 15.89 5.93 -5.60
C THR A 152 16.98 6.98 -5.88
N ILE A 153 17.53 7.01 -7.10
CA ILE A 153 18.42 8.09 -7.55
C ILE A 153 17.57 9.18 -8.23
N ILE A 154 17.76 10.44 -7.84
CA ILE A 154 17.14 11.61 -8.45
C ILE A 154 18.28 12.58 -8.82
N ALA A 155 18.68 12.54 -10.09
CA ALA A 155 19.96 13.08 -10.52
C ALA A 155 19.88 14.10 -11.66
N GLN A 156 20.78 15.08 -11.62
CA GLN A 156 21.17 15.88 -12.78
C GLN A 156 19.98 16.47 -13.56
N GLY A 157 19.02 17.13 -12.88
CA GLY A 157 18.06 17.99 -13.57
C GLY A 157 18.84 18.98 -14.48
N LEU A 158 18.43 19.15 -15.73
CA LEU A 158 19.22 19.92 -16.69
C LEU A 158 19.21 21.42 -16.33
N VAL A 159 20.33 22.12 -16.53
CA VAL A 159 20.54 23.50 -16.04
C VAL A 159 19.50 24.55 -16.47
N SER A 160 18.67 24.27 -17.49
CA SER A 160 17.51 25.11 -17.82
C SER A 160 16.56 25.28 -16.64
N HIS A 161 16.39 24.24 -15.82
CA HIS A 161 15.63 24.30 -14.58
C HIS A 161 16.05 23.16 -13.64
N SER A 162 17.35 23.06 -13.31
CA SER A 162 17.93 21.92 -12.58
C SER A 162 17.32 21.72 -11.17
N CYS A 163 16.29 20.87 -11.07
CA CYS A 163 15.55 20.63 -9.85
C CYS A 163 15.46 19.13 -9.53
N GLY A 164 15.71 18.76 -8.27
CA GLY A 164 15.45 17.41 -7.79
C GLY A 164 13.95 17.09 -7.80
N GLY A 165 13.15 17.89 -7.10
CA GLY A 165 11.72 17.65 -7.00
C GLY A 165 10.95 18.60 -6.10
N LEU A 166 9.74 18.97 -6.53
CA LEU A 166 8.72 19.59 -5.71
C LEU A 166 7.83 18.49 -5.11
N MET A 167 7.61 18.56 -3.80
CA MET A 167 6.69 17.70 -3.08
C MET A 167 5.57 18.59 -2.51
N GLN A 168 4.48 18.72 -3.25
CA GLN A 168 3.36 19.58 -2.91
C GLN A 168 2.07 18.76 -2.90
N THR A 169 1.66 18.34 -1.71
CA THR A 169 0.43 17.59 -1.52
C THR A 169 0.03 17.53 -0.06
N ASP A 170 -1.19 17.04 0.19
CA ASP A 170 -1.85 17.04 1.49
C ASP A 170 -2.13 15.63 2.02
N GLY A 171 -1.84 14.60 1.21
CA GLY A 171 -2.04 13.20 1.58
C GLY A 171 -0.75 12.47 2.01
N GLY A 172 0.33 13.20 2.30
CA GLY A 172 1.57 12.66 2.87
C GLY A 172 2.52 11.97 1.87
N VAL A 173 3.83 12.18 2.08
CA VAL A 173 4.91 11.62 1.24
C VAL A 173 6.09 11.14 2.10
N SER A 174 6.47 9.90 1.88
CA SER A 174 7.57 9.24 2.57
C SER A 174 8.81 9.15 1.68
N LEU A 175 9.94 9.69 2.16
CA LEU A 175 11.22 9.67 1.43
C LEU A 175 12.28 8.92 2.25
N PHE A 176 12.76 7.77 1.76
CA PHE A 176 13.78 6.98 2.49
C PHE A 176 14.98 6.59 1.65
N ARG A 177 16.20 6.85 2.13
CA ARG A 177 17.42 6.33 1.52
C ARG A 177 17.55 6.66 0.01
N ASN A 178 17.05 7.82 -0.41
CA ASN A 178 17.25 8.27 -1.78
C ASN A 178 18.57 9.02 -1.89
N LEU A 179 19.06 9.10 -3.12
CA LEU A 179 20.20 9.93 -3.50
C LEU A 179 19.70 11.07 -4.37
N TYR A 180 19.73 12.29 -3.84
CA TYR A 180 19.62 13.50 -4.65
C TYR A 180 21.04 13.95 -5.03
N ILE A 181 21.35 14.04 -6.31
CA ILE A 181 22.72 14.33 -6.78
C ILE A 181 22.74 15.30 -7.95
N ASP A 182 23.67 16.26 -7.92
CA ASP A 182 23.99 17.16 -9.03
C ASP A 182 22.80 17.99 -9.55
N ASN A 183 21.85 18.28 -8.66
CA ASN A 183 20.71 19.17 -8.94
C ASN A 183 20.97 20.56 -8.35
N LYS A 184 20.61 21.63 -9.05
CA LYS A 184 20.83 23.00 -8.54
C LYS A 184 20.00 23.31 -7.28
N THR A 185 18.79 22.79 -7.20
CA THR A 185 17.79 23.19 -6.18
C THR A 185 16.72 22.12 -5.95
N ARG A 186 15.84 22.34 -4.96
CA ARG A 186 14.67 21.50 -4.64
C ARG A 186 15.08 20.02 -4.43
N ASN A 187 15.89 19.73 -3.42
CA ASN A 187 16.43 18.38 -3.16
C ASN A 187 15.94 17.67 -1.86
N PRO A 188 14.65 17.67 -1.51
CA PRO A 188 13.48 18.20 -2.21
C PRO A 188 13.13 19.67 -1.85
N LYS A 189 12.06 20.20 -2.45
CA LYS A 189 11.30 21.35 -1.95
C LYS A 189 9.92 20.89 -1.48
N VAL A 190 9.50 21.31 -0.28
CA VAL A 190 8.22 20.91 0.33
C VAL A 190 7.28 22.13 0.46
N LYS A 191 5.97 22.01 0.11
CA LYS A 191 4.94 23.11 0.09
C LYS A 191 3.48 22.63 0.32
N GLY A 192 2.55 23.49 0.81
CA GLY A 192 1.07 23.35 0.57
C GLY A 192 0.03 23.97 1.55
N VAL A 193 -1.16 24.32 1.00
CA VAL A 193 -2.56 24.56 1.50
C VAL A 193 -3.40 23.53 2.24
N ASN A 194 -3.22 23.09 3.51
CA ASN A 194 -4.26 22.25 4.15
C ASN A 194 -4.26 22.12 5.70
N ASP A 195 -5.48 22.10 6.27
CA ASP A 195 -5.80 21.64 7.62
C ASP A 195 -6.05 20.12 7.58
N PHE A 196 -4.96 19.35 7.55
CA PHE A 196 -4.72 18.13 8.34
C PHE A 196 -3.31 17.56 8.01
N GLN A 197 -2.33 17.90 8.86
CA GLN A 197 -1.07 17.20 9.19
C GLN A 197 -0.33 16.43 8.06
N ASN A 198 0.64 17.11 7.45
CA ASN A 198 1.49 16.56 6.38
C ASN A 198 2.62 15.65 6.89
N ASN A 199 2.59 14.37 6.51
CA ASN A 199 3.60 13.38 6.88
C ASN A 199 4.82 13.40 5.95
N PHE A 200 5.69 14.43 6.00
CA PHE A 200 6.99 14.35 5.32
C PHE A 200 8.04 13.70 6.23
N LEU A 201 8.46 12.48 5.89
CA LEU A 201 9.55 11.82 6.60
C LEU A 201 10.75 11.66 5.66
N THR A 202 11.86 12.33 5.99
CA THR A 202 13.17 12.06 5.39
C THR A 202 14.02 11.32 6.41
N VAL A 203 14.22 10.02 6.18
CA VAL A 203 15.13 9.19 6.99
C VAL A 203 16.22 8.62 6.09
N GLY A 204 17.47 8.91 6.45
CA GLY A 204 18.63 8.32 5.80
C GLY A 204 18.84 8.77 4.35
N GLN A 205 18.41 9.98 3.98
CA GLN A 205 18.69 10.55 2.65
C GLN A 205 20.16 10.91 2.50
N VAL A 206 20.68 10.79 1.28
CA VAL A 206 21.96 11.41 0.89
C VAL A 206 21.68 12.49 -0.14
N VAL A 207 22.11 13.71 0.16
CA VAL A 207 22.02 14.85 -0.77
C VAL A 207 23.44 15.29 -1.11
N TYR A 208 23.81 15.20 -2.38
CA TYR A 208 25.18 15.39 -2.85
C TYR A 208 25.26 16.49 -3.91
N ASN A 209 26.23 17.39 -3.78
CA ASN A 209 26.58 18.40 -4.79
C ASN A 209 25.37 19.23 -5.31
N TRP A 210 24.54 19.73 -4.40
CA TRP A 210 23.48 20.67 -4.80
C TRP A 210 24.09 22.00 -5.25
N GLY A 211 23.36 22.78 -6.06
CA GLY A 211 23.77 24.13 -6.49
C GLY A 211 23.30 25.27 -5.57
N GLY A 212 23.21 26.49 -6.11
CA GLY A 212 22.86 27.69 -5.35
C GLY A 212 21.43 27.75 -4.80
N GLY A 213 20.58 26.74 -5.03
CA GLY A 213 19.23 26.68 -4.49
C GLY A 213 19.12 26.02 -3.11
N GLY A 214 20.11 25.22 -2.72
CA GLY A 214 20.10 24.45 -1.47
C GLY A 214 19.86 22.96 -1.67
N GLY A 215 20.28 22.19 -0.67
CA GLY A 215 20.06 20.75 -0.56
C GLY A 215 18.67 20.39 -0.03
N TYR A 216 17.96 21.33 0.58
CA TYR A 216 16.57 21.16 1.03
C TYR A 216 15.92 22.53 1.12
N ILE A 217 14.75 22.71 0.49
CA ILE A 217 13.98 23.96 0.60
C ILE A 217 12.83 23.74 1.58
N ALA A 218 12.87 24.49 2.68
CA ALA A 218 11.93 24.40 3.80
C ALA A 218 10.94 25.58 3.83
N GLY A 219 10.54 26.13 2.69
CA GLY A 219 9.60 27.26 2.65
C GLY A 219 9.44 27.87 1.27
N ASP A 220 9.39 29.21 1.20
CA ASP A 220 9.08 29.96 -0.04
C ASP A 220 7.62 29.67 -0.53
N SER A 221 6.73 29.46 0.46
CA SER A 221 5.27 29.41 0.45
C SER A 221 4.72 30.00 1.76
N GLN A 222 3.47 30.46 1.76
CA GLN A 222 2.76 31.04 2.92
C GLN A 222 1.90 30.00 3.68
N ALA A 223 2.13 28.72 3.45
CA ALA A 223 1.23 27.65 3.89
C ALA A 223 1.99 26.60 4.71
N ASP A 224 1.29 26.01 5.68
CA ASP A 224 1.91 25.17 6.70
C ASP A 224 2.45 23.86 6.13
N SER A 225 3.65 23.49 6.57
CA SER A 225 4.32 22.26 6.22
C SER A 225 4.81 21.59 7.51
N TYR A 226 4.54 20.30 7.65
CA TYR A 226 4.91 19.51 8.82
C TYR A 226 5.92 18.45 8.38
N ALA A 227 7.06 18.35 9.04
CA ALA A 227 8.14 17.47 8.58
C ALA A 227 8.93 16.84 9.73
N ASN A 228 9.27 15.56 9.56
CA ASN A 228 10.33 14.88 10.27
C ASN A 228 11.56 14.81 9.35
N ILE A 229 12.66 15.45 9.76
CA ILE A 229 13.93 15.48 9.02
C ILE A 229 15.00 14.85 9.90
N ILE A 230 15.26 13.56 9.69
CA ILE A 230 15.99 12.73 10.64
C ILE A 230 17.09 11.92 9.93
N ASN A 231 18.29 11.90 10.50
CA ASN A 231 19.39 11.02 10.08
C ASN A 231 19.83 11.17 8.61
N ASN A 232 19.66 12.34 8.00
CA ASN A 232 20.08 12.58 6.63
C ASN A 232 21.55 13.03 6.57
N TYR A 233 22.21 12.80 5.43
CA TYR A 233 23.59 13.21 5.20
C TYR A 233 23.69 14.13 3.98
N PHE A 234 24.12 15.36 4.21
CA PHE A 234 24.34 16.36 3.17
C PHE A 234 25.84 16.47 2.88
N ILE A 235 26.25 16.35 1.63
CA ILE A 235 27.65 16.41 1.21
C ILE A 235 27.79 17.50 0.14
N SER A 236 28.54 18.56 0.46
CA SER A 236 28.92 19.58 -0.51
C SER A 236 29.76 18.96 -1.61
N GLY A 237 29.49 19.34 -2.86
CA GLY A 237 30.36 19.05 -3.99
C GLY A 237 30.84 20.34 -4.69
N PRO A 238 31.45 20.22 -5.88
CA PRO A 238 31.96 21.35 -6.66
C PRO A 238 30.97 22.49 -6.91
N ASP A 239 29.69 22.17 -7.15
CA ASP A 239 28.64 23.15 -7.47
C ASP A 239 27.97 23.77 -6.22
N THR A 240 28.26 23.23 -5.04
CA THR A 240 27.65 23.71 -3.81
C THR A 240 28.12 25.12 -3.49
N THR A 241 27.17 26.03 -3.36
CA THR A 241 27.43 27.47 -3.14
C THR A 241 26.62 28.04 -1.98
N VAL A 242 25.69 27.27 -1.42
CA VAL A 242 24.86 27.63 -0.28
C VAL A 242 24.74 26.44 0.68
N THR A 243 24.28 26.70 1.90
CA THR A 243 24.06 25.69 2.94
C THR A 243 23.04 24.61 2.52
N ALA A 244 23.03 23.49 3.24
CA ALA A 244 22.10 22.39 2.99
C ALA A 244 20.64 22.84 3.02
N PHE A 245 20.22 23.53 4.07
CA PHE A 245 18.85 24.04 4.21
C PHE A 245 18.77 25.51 3.81
N THR A 246 17.71 25.86 3.07
CA THR A 246 17.46 27.23 2.63
C THR A 246 15.97 27.58 2.66
N ARG A 247 15.68 28.89 2.73
CA ARG A 247 14.35 29.49 2.57
C ARG A 247 13.28 29.03 3.57
N GLY A 248 13.71 28.53 4.72
CA GLY A 248 12.87 28.27 5.88
C GLY A 248 12.06 29.49 6.27
N ASN A 249 10.86 29.26 6.80
CA ASN A 249 10.02 30.28 7.41
C ASN A 249 9.16 29.67 8.52
N SER A 250 8.42 30.51 9.26
CA SER A 250 7.61 30.09 10.40
C SER A 250 6.43 29.17 10.05
N PHE A 251 6.09 28.98 8.78
CA PHE A 251 5.07 28.04 8.32
C PHE A 251 5.65 26.63 8.07
N PHE A 252 6.95 26.42 8.32
CA PHE A 252 7.59 25.13 8.15
C PHE A 252 7.93 24.54 9.52
N HIS A 253 7.05 23.68 10.03
CA HIS A 253 7.14 23.06 11.34
C HIS A 253 7.89 21.72 11.27
N ALA A 254 9.17 21.70 11.64
CA ALA A 254 10.00 20.51 11.50
C ALA A 254 10.56 19.99 12.82
N TYR A 255 10.45 18.67 13.01
CA TYR A 255 11.29 17.94 13.94
C TYR A 255 12.57 17.58 13.21
N VAL A 256 13.71 18.09 13.70
CA VAL A 256 15.02 17.83 13.11
C VAL A 256 15.87 17.04 14.10
N LYS A 257 16.50 15.96 13.63
CA LYS A 257 17.37 15.16 14.50
C LYS A 257 18.51 14.49 13.72
N ASP A 258 19.71 14.56 14.29
CA ASP A 258 20.88 13.77 13.86
C ASP A 258 21.18 13.83 12.35
N ASN A 259 20.94 14.97 11.71
CA ASN A 259 21.35 15.18 10.31
C ASN A 259 22.80 15.63 10.26
N PHE A 260 23.56 15.17 9.29
CA PHE A 260 24.98 15.49 9.13
C PHE A 260 25.20 16.37 7.90
N TYR A 261 26.19 17.26 8.01
CA TYR A 261 26.64 18.09 6.90
C TYR A 261 28.16 18.03 6.77
N ASP A 262 28.62 17.58 5.61
CA ASP A 262 30.00 17.61 5.18
C ASP A 262 30.18 18.71 4.14
N SER A 263 30.79 19.81 4.56
CA SER A 263 30.92 21.03 3.75
C SER A 263 32.31 21.21 3.13
N ASN A 264 33.28 20.40 3.53
CA ASN A 264 34.70 20.73 3.36
C ASN A 264 35.31 20.23 2.04
N ARG A 265 34.64 19.28 1.35
CA ARG A 265 35.06 18.71 0.05
C ARG A 265 36.47 18.11 0.07
N ASN A 266 36.89 17.56 1.21
CA ASN A 266 38.26 17.10 1.42
C ASN A 266 38.50 15.66 0.93
N GLY A 267 37.48 15.00 0.38
CA GLY A 267 37.56 13.62 -0.09
C GLY A 267 37.38 12.56 1.01
N LYS A 268 36.86 12.95 2.18
CA LYS A 268 36.53 12.06 3.29
C LYS A 268 35.08 12.28 3.71
N LEU A 269 34.45 11.23 4.21
CA LEU A 269 33.13 11.32 4.83
C LEU A 269 33.31 11.67 6.32
N ASP A 270 33.60 12.95 6.61
CA ASP A 270 33.93 13.43 7.96
C ASP A 270 33.12 14.65 8.41
N GLY A 271 31.97 14.86 7.76
CA GLY A 271 30.93 15.80 8.17
C GLY A 271 30.51 15.70 9.63
N ALA A 272 29.90 16.77 10.11
CA ALA A 272 29.46 16.92 11.50
C ALA A 272 27.93 16.99 11.59
N ALA A 273 27.39 16.64 12.76
CA ALA A 273 25.98 16.83 13.05
C ALA A 273 25.60 18.32 12.93
N LEU A 274 24.49 18.59 12.26
CA LEU A 274 23.89 19.91 12.19
C LEU A 274 23.30 20.30 13.54
N CYS A 275 23.47 21.56 13.89
CA CYS A 275 22.84 22.16 15.06
C CYS A 275 21.32 22.28 14.87
N GLU A 276 20.52 22.00 15.89
CA GLU A 276 19.05 22.15 15.85
C GLU A 276 18.64 23.63 16.04
N LYS A 277 19.11 24.52 15.15
CA LYS A 277 18.91 25.98 15.20
C LYS A 277 18.79 26.58 13.79
N ALA A 278 18.24 27.79 13.71
CA ALA A 278 18.06 28.50 12.45
C ALA A 278 19.35 28.70 11.63
N SER A 279 20.51 28.79 12.28
CA SER A 279 21.81 28.87 11.59
C SER A 279 22.14 27.63 10.74
N CYS A 280 21.52 26.49 11.02
CA CYS A 280 21.72 25.23 10.30
C CYS A 280 20.54 24.86 9.39
N TYR A 281 19.31 25.24 9.77
CA TYR A 281 18.07 24.86 9.07
C TYR A 281 17.30 26.04 8.45
N SER A 282 17.89 27.26 8.42
CA SER A 282 17.19 28.53 8.12
C SER A 282 16.01 28.79 9.08
N ASP A 283 15.15 29.77 8.79
CA ASP A 283 14.16 30.30 9.75
C ASP A 283 12.89 29.44 9.91
N ILE A 284 13.03 28.11 9.93
CA ILE A 284 11.94 27.16 10.19
C ILE A 284 11.40 27.25 11.62
N ASP A 285 10.19 26.74 11.86
CA ASP A 285 9.68 26.46 13.20
C ASP A 285 10.15 25.07 13.67
N PHE A 286 10.81 25.01 14.83
CA PHE A 286 11.38 23.78 15.38
C PHE A 286 10.39 23.14 16.35
N VAL A 287 9.88 21.95 16.02
CA VAL A 287 9.02 21.19 16.94
C VAL A 287 9.84 20.23 17.81
N LYS A 288 9.38 20.01 19.05
CA LYS A 288 10.14 19.29 20.08
C LYS A 288 10.01 17.76 20.01
N ALA A 289 8.93 17.27 19.42
CA ALA A 289 8.65 15.85 19.28
C ALA A 289 8.48 15.51 17.80
N PRO A 290 8.94 14.33 17.37
CA PRO A 290 8.65 13.86 16.02
C PRO A 290 7.15 13.66 15.88
N TYR A 291 6.63 13.96 14.71
CA TYR A 291 5.27 13.57 14.38
C TYR A 291 5.17 12.05 14.20
N ASN A 292 4.00 11.47 14.47
CA ASN A 292 3.75 10.03 14.39
C ASN A 292 3.54 9.57 12.94
N TYR A 293 4.60 9.62 12.14
CA TYR A 293 4.59 9.24 10.72
C TYR A 293 5.16 7.83 10.53
N PRO A 294 4.62 7.02 9.59
CA PRO A 294 5.16 5.68 9.32
C PRO A 294 6.61 5.78 8.83
N ALA A 295 7.53 5.15 9.56
CA ALA A 295 8.97 5.21 9.32
C ALA A 295 9.58 3.81 9.20
N PRO A 296 10.56 3.60 8.29
CA PRO A 296 11.44 2.45 8.40
C PRO A 296 12.35 2.58 9.63
N THR A 297 13.00 1.49 10.02
CA THR A 297 14.00 1.52 11.09
C THR A 297 15.06 2.59 10.80
N ALA A 298 15.31 3.44 11.79
CA ALA A 298 16.29 4.50 11.70
C ALA A 298 17.71 3.95 11.51
N LEU A 299 18.43 4.47 10.53
CA LEU A 299 19.87 4.24 10.31
C LEU A 299 20.63 5.46 10.82
N THR A 300 21.89 5.30 11.22
CA THR A 300 22.76 6.47 11.40
C THR A 300 23.02 7.13 10.04
N PRO A 301 23.33 8.44 9.98
CA PRO A 301 23.66 9.11 8.72
C PRO A 301 24.78 8.42 7.94
N GLN A 302 25.82 7.93 8.61
CA GLN A 302 26.93 7.22 7.98
C GLN A 302 26.47 5.87 7.41
N ALA A 303 25.69 5.09 8.17
CA ALA A 303 25.12 3.84 7.68
C ALA A 303 24.15 4.07 6.51
N ALA A 304 23.45 5.21 6.48
CA ALA A 304 22.63 5.62 5.37
C ALA A 304 23.47 5.87 4.10
N VAL A 305 24.62 6.56 4.21
CA VAL A 305 25.56 6.73 3.09
C VAL A 305 26.07 5.38 2.57
N GLU A 306 26.49 4.48 3.46
CA GLU A 306 26.95 3.13 3.08
C GLU A 306 25.86 2.35 2.33
N LEU A 307 24.63 2.35 2.85
CA LEU A 307 23.51 1.64 2.24
C LEU A 307 23.11 2.24 0.90
N VAL A 308 23.09 3.57 0.78
CA VAL A 308 22.82 4.27 -0.47
C VAL A 308 23.87 3.91 -1.52
N LEU A 309 25.17 4.01 -1.20
CA LEU A 309 26.24 3.63 -2.12
C LEU A 309 26.12 2.17 -2.60
N LYS A 310 25.71 1.26 -1.71
CA LYS A 310 25.52 -0.15 -2.03
C LYS A 310 24.30 -0.41 -2.90
N GLY A 311 23.17 0.24 -2.61
CA GLY A 311 21.86 -0.23 -3.07
C GLY A 311 20.96 0.78 -3.77
N VAL A 312 21.28 2.08 -3.81
CA VAL A 312 20.37 3.08 -4.42
C VAL A 312 20.26 2.95 -5.95
N GLY A 313 19.14 3.40 -6.50
CA GLY A 313 18.85 3.40 -7.94
C GLY A 313 18.43 2.02 -8.45
N ASN A 314 18.49 1.82 -9.76
CA ASN A 314 18.37 0.51 -10.38
C ASN A 314 19.59 -0.38 -10.06
N SER A 315 19.75 -0.74 -8.77
CA SER A 315 20.99 -1.29 -8.23
C SER A 315 21.30 -2.71 -8.68
N LEU A 316 20.30 -3.44 -9.19
CA LEU A 316 20.51 -4.73 -9.84
C LEU A 316 21.25 -4.60 -11.18
N HIS A 317 21.05 -3.47 -11.87
CA HIS A 317 21.58 -3.25 -13.21
C HIS A 317 22.04 -1.80 -13.42
N ARG A 318 22.93 -1.30 -12.55
CA ARG A 318 23.50 0.05 -12.73
C ARG A 318 24.26 0.12 -14.04
N ASP A 319 23.86 1.04 -14.91
CA ASP A 319 24.61 1.36 -16.12
C ASP A 319 25.77 2.32 -15.83
N THR A 320 26.44 2.78 -16.89
CA THR A 320 27.60 3.66 -16.80
C THR A 320 27.29 5.03 -16.19
N VAL A 321 26.09 5.56 -16.38
CA VAL A 321 25.68 6.87 -15.81
C VAL A 321 25.45 6.73 -14.31
N ASP A 322 24.66 5.73 -13.88
CA ASP A 322 24.39 5.51 -12.46
C ASP A 322 25.69 5.16 -11.72
N THR A 323 26.56 4.37 -12.34
CA THR A 323 27.89 4.05 -11.78
C THR A 323 28.74 5.30 -11.60
N ALA A 324 28.76 6.20 -12.60
CA ALA A 324 29.51 7.45 -12.52
C ALA A 324 28.96 8.38 -11.41
N LEU A 325 27.64 8.47 -11.24
CA LEU A 325 27.00 9.22 -10.14
C LEU A 325 27.40 8.66 -8.77
N ILE A 326 27.38 7.34 -8.60
CA ILE A 326 27.82 6.69 -7.36
C ILE A 326 29.30 6.96 -7.09
N ASP A 327 30.16 6.93 -8.11
CA ASP A 327 31.58 7.22 -7.97
C ASP A 327 31.87 8.69 -7.64
N GLN A 328 30.98 9.62 -8.02
CA GLN A 328 31.02 10.99 -7.51
C GLN A 328 30.69 11.04 -6.03
N VAL A 329 29.66 10.35 -5.54
CA VAL A 329 29.35 10.32 -4.10
C VAL A 329 30.52 9.75 -3.29
N LYS A 330 31.14 8.67 -3.76
CA LYS A 330 32.35 8.07 -3.14
C LYS A 330 33.56 9.01 -3.12
N SER A 331 33.55 10.06 -3.92
CA SER A 331 34.59 11.07 -3.92
C SER A 331 34.48 12.05 -2.74
N TYR A 332 33.38 11.96 -1.97
CA TYR A 332 33.08 12.76 -0.79
C TYR A 332 33.38 14.25 -0.99
N GLY A 333 32.77 14.81 -2.04
CA GLY A 333 32.75 16.23 -2.33
C GLY A 333 33.80 16.72 -3.33
N THR A 334 34.71 15.85 -3.79
CA THR A 334 35.76 16.24 -4.75
C THR A 334 35.34 16.18 -6.22
N LYS A 335 34.26 15.46 -6.55
CA LYS A 335 33.68 15.35 -7.89
C LYS A 335 32.19 15.71 -7.89
N GLY A 336 31.61 15.90 -9.07
CA GLY A 336 30.20 16.28 -9.23
C GLY A 336 30.06 17.32 -10.32
N GLY A 337 28.88 17.42 -10.94
CA GLY A 337 28.62 18.46 -11.92
C GLY A 337 27.18 18.50 -12.41
N GLN A 338 26.55 19.67 -12.33
CA GLN A 338 25.35 19.99 -13.09
C GLN A 338 25.65 20.02 -14.59
N ILE A 339 24.73 19.50 -15.41
CA ILE A 339 24.91 19.38 -16.85
C ILE A 339 23.79 20.05 -17.64
N SER A 340 24.10 20.50 -18.86
CA SER A 340 23.12 21.09 -19.78
C SER A 340 22.63 20.13 -20.85
N ASP A 341 23.40 19.07 -21.08
CA ASP A 341 23.17 18.04 -22.08
C ASP A 341 23.72 16.72 -21.55
N GLU A 342 22.92 15.66 -21.59
CA GLU A 342 23.32 14.31 -21.16
C GLU A 342 24.58 13.79 -21.88
N LYS A 343 24.91 14.33 -23.08
CA LYS A 343 26.15 13.99 -23.79
C LYS A 343 27.41 14.36 -23.01
N GLU A 344 27.35 15.37 -22.15
CA GLU A 344 28.44 15.76 -21.25
C GLU A 344 28.77 14.64 -20.25
N PHE A 345 27.81 13.74 -20.02
CA PHE A 345 27.89 12.65 -19.05
C PHE A 345 27.81 11.26 -19.70
N GLY A 346 28.20 11.15 -20.98
CA GLY A 346 28.24 9.87 -21.72
C GLY A 346 26.94 9.49 -22.42
N GLY A 347 25.94 10.38 -22.46
CA GLY A 347 24.64 10.11 -23.08
C GLY A 347 23.84 9.08 -22.30
N VAL A 348 22.93 8.37 -22.97
CA VAL A 348 21.97 7.41 -22.36
C VAL A 348 22.61 6.25 -21.58
N GLY A 349 23.94 6.12 -21.59
CA GLY A 349 24.67 5.03 -20.95
C GLY A 349 24.77 3.79 -21.83
N GLU A 350 25.69 2.91 -21.47
CA GLU A 350 25.83 1.59 -22.10
C GLU A 350 25.08 0.55 -21.29
N ILE A 351 24.26 -0.27 -21.96
CA ILE A 351 23.48 -1.33 -21.35
C ILE A 351 23.67 -2.61 -22.16
N ALA A 352 24.00 -3.70 -21.49
CA ALA A 352 24.11 -5.00 -22.15
C ALA A 352 22.69 -5.50 -22.48
N ASN A 353 22.47 -5.88 -23.75
CA ASN A 353 21.25 -6.60 -24.09
C ASN A 353 21.25 -7.98 -23.41
N GLY A 354 20.06 -8.46 -23.05
CA GLY A 354 19.85 -9.81 -22.54
C GLY A 354 18.85 -10.56 -23.40
N ALA A 355 19.03 -11.88 -23.51
CA ALA A 355 17.99 -12.75 -24.06
C ALA A 355 16.90 -12.94 -23.00
N ALA A 356 15.65 -13.07 -23.45
CA ALA A 356 14.54 -13.43 -22.58
C ALA A 356 14.89 -14.67 -21.77
N LEU A 357 14.56 -14.63 -20.48
CA LEU A 357 14.56 -15.84 -19.69
C LEU A 357 13.44 -16.74 -20.21
N LYS A 358 13.65 -18.06 -20.18
CA LYS A 358 12.63 -19.01 -20.63
C LYS A 358 11.43 -18.93 -19.69
N ASP A 359 10.25 -18.75 -20.27
CA ASP A 359 8.93 -18.77 -19.66
C ASP A 359 8.09 -19.70 -20.55
N SER A 360 7.76 -20.88 -20.04
CA SER A 360 7.26 -21.99 -20.84
C SER A 360 5.73 -22.03 -20.94
N ASP A 361 5.02 -21.38 -20.03
CA ASP A 361 3.55 -21.26 -20.07
C ASP A 361 3.06 -19.84 -20.41
N GLY A 362 3.96 -18.87 -20.45
CA GLY A 362 3.72 -17.51 -20.93
C GLY A 362 2.98 -16.63 -19.93
N ASP A 363 3.14 -16.90 -18.62
CA ASP A 363 2.53 -16.10 -17.57
C ASP A 363 3.34 -14.86 -17.15
N GLY A 364 4.55 -14.71 -17.69
CA GLY A 364 5.45 -13.59 -17.44
C GLY A 364 6.45 -13.83 -16.31
N ILE A 365 6.54 -15.05 -15.76
CA ILE A 365 7.53 -15.46 -14.78
C ILE A 365 8.51 -16.46 -15.42
N PRO A 366 9.84 -16.28 -15.26
CA PRO A 366 10.81 -17.24 -15.80
C PRO A 366 10.73 -18.63 -15.14
N ASP A 367 10.85 -19.70 -15.93
CA ASP A 367 10.88 -21.12 -15.50
C ASP A 367 11.80 -21.34 -14.29
N GLU A 368 13.00 -20.75 -14.34
CA GLU A 368 14.02 -20.93 -13.30
C GLU A 368 13.58 -20.28 -11.98
N TRP A 369 12.84 -19.17 -12.05
CA TRP A 369 12.27 -18.52 -10.89
C TRP A 369 11.10 -19.32 -10.35
N GLU A 370 10.19 -19.77 -11.21
CA GLU A 370 9.04 -20.59 -10.82
C GLU A 370 9.49 -21.86 -10.09
N THR A 371 10.42 -22.60 -10.71
CA THR A 371 11.02 -23.81 -10.12
C THR A 371 11.66 -23.53 -8.76
N LYS A 372 12.38 -22.41 -8.64
CA LYS A 372 13.05 -22.01 -7.39
C LYS A 372 12.05 -21.61 -6.29
N ASN A 373 10.86 -21.15 -6.66
CA ASN A 373 9.84 -20.66 -5.74
C ASN A 373 8.64 -21.62 -5.59
N GLY A 374 8.74 -22.84 -6.13
CA GLY A 374 7.73 -23.88 -5.96
C GLY A 374 6.49 -23.72 -6.85
N LEU A 375 6.58 -22.88 -7.89
CA LEU A 375 5.61 -22.82 -8.98
C LEU A 375 5.98 -23.85 -10.06
N ASN A 376 5.03 -24.15 -10.93
CA ASN A 376 5.11 -25.07 -12.04
C ASN A 376 5.29 -24.30 -13.35
N PRO A 377 6.49 -24.37 -13.97
CA PRO A 377 6.79 -23.69 -15.24
C PRO A 377 5.95 -24.07 -16.46
N ASN A 378 4.89 -24.83 -16.31
CA ASN A 378 4.05 -25.26 -17.43
C ASN A 378 2.56 -25.03 -17.12
N ASP A 379 2.24 -24.22 -16.12
CA ASP A 379 0.89 -23.91 -15.68
C ASP A 379 0.70 -22.41 -15.40
N ALA A 380 0.44 -21.64 -16.47
CA ALA A 380 0.21 -20.20 -16.40
C ALA A 380 -0.93 -19.74 -15.47
N SER A 381 -1.71 -20.68 -14.91
CA SER A 381 -2.74 -20.39 -13.92
C SER A 381 -2.23 -20.40 -12.49
N ASP A 382 -1.03 -20.90 -12.23
CA ASP A 382 -0.43 -20.89 -10.89
C ASP A 382 0.16 -19.52 -10.52
N VAL A 383 0.39 -18.66 -11.52
CA VAL A 383 0.61 -17.21 -11.39
C VAL A 383 -0.70 -16.46 -11.19
N LEU A 384 -1.85 -17.07 -11.50
CA LEU A 384 -3.19 -16.57 -11.17
C LEU A 384 -3.59 -16.95 -9.74
N LEU A 385 -2.73 -16.53 -8.84
CA LEU A 385 -3.01 -16.34 -7.44
C LEU A 385 -4.21 -15.36 -7.29
N SER A 386 -5.23 -15.81 -6.56
CA SER A 386 -6.45 -15.09 -6.20
C SER A 386 -6.15 -13.72 -5.56
N SER A 387 -7.15 -12.86 -5.40
CA SER A 387 -6.97 -11.49 -4.85
C SER A 387 -6.22 -11.42 -3.51
N ALA A 388 -6.26 -12.49 -2.71
CA ALA A 388 -5.49 -12.66 -1.46
C ALA A 388 -4.01 -12.97 -1.70
N GLU A 389 -3.70 -13.70 -2.75
CA GLU A 389 -2.36 -14.13 -3.09
C GLU A 389 -1.61 -13.06 -3.94
N LYS A 390 -2.32 -12.13 -4.59
CA LYS A 390 -1.77 -10.84 -5.08
C LYS A 390 -1.17 -9.99 -3.95
N MET A 391 -1.73 -10.09 -2.74
CA MET A 391 -1.19 -9.47 -1.53
C MET A 391 0.02 -10.24 -1.00
N GLN A 392 0.03 -11.58 -1.13
CA GLN A 392 1.21 -12.40 -0.85
C GLN A 392 2.35 -12.14 -1.84
N PHE A 393 2.10 -11.90 -3.12
CA PHE A 393 3.13 -11.48 -4.09
C PHE A 393 3.69 -10.09 -3.75
N LYS A 394 2.82 -9.14 -3.32
CA LYS A 394 3.24 -7.83 -2.76
C LYS A 394 4.08 -7.98 -1.49
N ASN A 395 3.73 -8.90 -0.59
CA ASN A 395 4.45 -9.15 0.67
C ASN A 395 5.74 -9.98 0.46
N LEU A 396 5.77 -10.86 -0.54
CA LEU A 396 6.92 -11.67 -0.94
C LEU A 396 8.01 -10.78 -1.55
N ILE A 397 7.62 -9.75 -2.32
CA ILE A 397 8.51 -8.71 -2.87
C ILE A 397 9.15 -7.84 -1.75
N ILE A 398 8.45 -7.66 -0.62
CA ILE A 398 8.93 -6.97 0.59
C ILE A 398 9.84 -7.89 1.43
N ALA A 399 9.53 -9.19 1.50
CA ALA A 399 10.31 -10.18 2.25
C ALA A 399 11.62 -10.60 1.56
N LEU A 400 11.67 -10.59 0.22
CA LEU A 400 12.80 -11.10 -0.58
C LEU A 400 14.08 -10.23 -0.60
N HIS A 401 14.12 -9.07 0.08
CA HIS A 401 15.26 -8.14 -0.01
C HIS A 401 15.90 -7.77 1.34
N GLY A 402 15.63 -8.54 2.39
CA GLY A 402 16.40 -8.49 3.64
C GLY A 402 17.82 -9.02 3.44
N VAL A 403 18.76 -8.13 3.13
CA VAL A 403 20.20 -8.44 3.08
C VAL A 403 20.61 -9.00 4.45
N GLY A 404 21.16 -10.21 4.43
CA GLY A 404 21.67 -10.89 5.61
C GLY A 404 22.64 -10.03 6.41
N ALA A 405 22.31 -9.84 7.68
CA ALA A 405 23.26 -9.67 8.76
C ALA A 405 22.74 -10.51 9.93
N SER A 406 23.39 -11.65 10.17
CA SER A 406 23.21 -12.41 11.40
C SER A 406 23.72 -11.56 12.57
N CYS A 407 22.86 -11.22 13.51
CA CYS A 407 23.26 -11.03 14.89
C CYS A 407 22.09 -11.35 15.81
N SER A 408 21.98 -12.63 16.16
CA SER A 408 21.18 -13.10 17.27
C SER A 408 21.84 -12.65 18.58
N ALA A 409 21.56 -11.41 19.00
CA ALA A 409 21.62 -10.98 20.40
C ALA A 409 21.14 -9.53 20.49
N LEU A 410 20.31 -9.25 21.51
CA LEU A 410 19.77 -7.95 21.93
C LEU A 410 18.42 -7.56 21.30
N ARG A 411 17.35 -8.15 21.84
CA ARG A 411 15.99 -7.59 21.80
C ARG A 411 15.39 -7.63 23.21
N PRO A 412 14.93 -6.50 23.78
CA PRO A 412 13.62 -6.45 24.43
C PRO A 412 12.53 -6.51 23.33
N PRO A 413 11.31 -7.03 23.62
CA PRO A 413 10.32 -7.32 22.60
C PRO A 413 9.88 -6.07 21.84
N ILE A 414 9.82 -6.20 20.50
CA ILE A 414 9.18 -5.28 19.56
C ILE A 414 7.67 -5.47 19.72
N GLU A 415 6.93 -4.43 20.09
CA GLU A 415 5.46 -4.49 20.00
C GLU A 415 5.06 -4.60 18.51
N ARG A 416 4.19 -5.58 18.24
CA ARG A 416 3.84 -6.10 16.92
C ARG A 416 3.19 -5.01 16.06
N ARG A 417 3.63 -4.88 14.80
CA ARG A 417 2.84 -4.25 13.72
C ARG A 417 1.50 -4.97 13.62
N ALA A 418 0.43 -4.26 13.26
CA ALA A 418 -0.92 -4.81 13.10
C ALA A 418 -0.88 -6.22 12.50
N THR A 419 -1.35 -7.20 13.27
CA THR A 419 -1.41 -8.59 12.84
C THR A 419 -2.83 -8.97 12.56
N THR A 420 -3.04 -9.49 11.35
CA THR A 420 -4.29 -10.12 10.96
C THR A 420 -4.45 -11.41 11.76
N GLU A 421 -5.41 -11.43 12.68
CA GLU A 421 -5.71 -12.60 13.50
C GLU A 421 -6.65 -13.58 12.79
N ILE A 422 -7.57 -13.06 11.97
CA ILE A 422 -8.40 -13.82 11.04
C ILE A 422 -8.19 -13.23 9.65
N PRO A 423 -7.65 -13.99 8.68
CA PRO A 423 -7.43 -13.48 7.35
C PRO A 423 -8.72 -13.42 6.53
N SER A 424 -8.74 -12.53 5.53
CA SER A 424 -9.90 -12.30 4.66
C SER A 424 -10.37 -13.54 3.89
N ASP A 425 -9.48 -14.52 3.73
CA ASP A 425 -9.72 -15.82 3.09
C ASP A 425 -9.97 -16.96 4.10
N SER A 426 -10.21 -16.65 5.38
CA SER A 426 -10.34 -17.65 6.45
C SER A 426 -11.41 -18.72 6.21
N PHE A 427 -12.41 -18.45 5.36
CA PHE A 427 -13.41 -19.45 4.95
C PHE A 427 -12.86 -20.53 4.00
N ASN A 428 -11.83 -20.23 3.20
CA ASN A 428 -11.14 -21.23 2.37
C ASN A 428 -10.46 -22.31 3.21
N SER A 429 -10.26 -22.02 4.50
CA SER A 429 -9.77 -22.97 5.50
C SER A 429 -10.58 -22.80 6.78
N LEU A 430 -11.91 -22.92 6.67
CA LEU A 430 -12.87 -22.60 7.73
C LEU A 430 -12.45 -23.19 9.09
N GLU A 431 -12.17 -24.49 9.14
CA GLU A 431 -11.79 -25.18 10.38
C GLU A 431 -10.44 -24.71 10.96
N THR A 432 -9.59 -24.00 10.22
CA THR A 432 -8.35 -23.45 10.78
C THR A 432 -8.65 -22.30 11.75
N TYR A 433 -9.64 -21.47 11.41
CA TYR A 433 -9.91 -20.21 12.12
C TYR A 433 -11.23 -20.22 12.90
N TRP A 434 -12.14 -21.12 12.55
CA TRP A 434 -13.51 -21.13 13.02
C TRP A 434 -13.89 -22.47 13.64
N ASN A 435 -14.74 -22.40 14.66
CA ASN A 435 -15.50 -23.52 15.21
C ASN A 435 -16.95 -23.38 14.77
N TYR A 436 -17.64 -24.50 14.62
CA TYR A 436 -19.10 -24.52 14.51
C TYR A 436 -19.77 -24.22 15.86
N LEU A 437 -21.06 -23.88 15.80
CA LEU A 437 -21.93 -23.55 16.95
C LEU A 437 -21.54 -22.25 17.66
N TYR A 438 -22.31 -21.86 18.67
CA TYR A 438 -21.88 -20.83 19.61
C TYR A 438 -20.79 -21.37 20.55
N PRO A 439 -19.96 -20.49 21.14
CA PRO A 439 -18.92 -20.92 22.09
C PRO A 439 -19.45 -21.66 23.33
N TRP A 440 -20.76 -21.57 23.62
CA TRP A 440 -21.44 -22.23 24.75
C TRP A 440 -22.41 -23.33 24.31
N GLY A 441 -22.51 -23.64 23.01
CA GLY A 441 -23.33 -24.74 22.51
C GLY A 441 -24.27 -24.34 21.36
N ALA A 442 -25.34 -25.12 21.19
CA ALA A 442 -26.16 -25.08 19.99
C ALA A 442 -27.32 -24.06 20.03
N THR A 443 -27.52 -23.29 21.10
CA THR A 443 -28.69 -22.40 21.22
C THR A 443 -28.32 -21.03 21.78
N HIS A 444 -29.07 -20.00 21.37
CA HIS A 444 -28.92 -18.64 21.89
C HIS A 444 -30.18 -17.78 21.66
N ASN A 445 -30.91 -17.45 22.72
CA ASN A 445 -31.97 -16.40 22.80
C ASN A 445 -33.06 -16.35 21.70
N GLY A 446 -33.21 -17.40 20.88
CA GLY A 446 -34.15 -17.48 19.77
C GLY A 446 -34.68 -18.89 19.54
N GLY A 447 -35.36 -19.07 18.41
CA GLY A 447 -36.06 -20.31 18.04
C GLY A 447 -35.24 -21.28 17.20
N ALA A 448 -33.96 -21.02 16.95
CA ALA A 448 -33.08 -21.92 16.18
C ALA A 448 -32.11 -22.70 17.07
N ARG A 449 -31.90 -23.96 16.68
CA ARG A 449 -30.79 -24.80 17.13
C ARG A 449 -29.74 -24.87 16.04
N MET A 450 -28.51 -24.58 16.42
CA MET A 450 -27.37 -24.53 15.52
C MET A 450 -26.79 -25.92 15.29
N ASP A 451 -26.41 -26.20 14.06
CA ASP A 451 -25.65 -27.38 13.69
C ASP A 451 -24.70 -27.10 12.51
N GLU A 452 -23.81 -28.05 12.26
CA GLU A 452 -22.77 -27.96 11.23
C GLU A 452 -23.32 -28.16 9.81
N GLU A 453 -24.42 -28.92 9.64
CA GLU A 453 -25.01 -29.20 8.33
C GLU A 453 -25.59 -27.94 7.67
N HIS A 454 -25.90 -26.91 8.47
CA HIS A 454 -26.39 -25.61 8.03
C HIS A 454 -25.28 -24.57 7.82
N VAL A 455 -24.02 -25.02 7.79
CA VAL A 455 -22.85 -24.19 7.50
C VAL A 455 -22.11 -24.78 6.30
N SER A 456 -21.97 -23.99 5.23
CA SER A 456 -21.19 -24.40 4.07
C SER A 456 -20.34 -23.26 3.54
N VAL A 457 -19.25 -23.61 2.84
CA VAL A 457 -18.40 -22.65 2.15
C VAL A 457 -18.22 -23.10 0.70
N THR A 458 -18.51 -22.19 -0.23
CA THR A 458 -18.27 -22.39 -1.67
C THR A 458 -17.57 -21.15 -2.21
N ASP A 459 -16.45 -21.31 -2.91
CA ASP A 459 -15.68 -20.22 -3.53
C ASP A 459 -15.35 -19.07 -2.55
N GLY A 460 -15.05 -19.40 -1.30
CA GLY A 460 -14.73 -18.43 -0.24
C GLY A 460 -15.93 -17.69 0.36
N VAL A 461 -17.15 -18.05 -0.02
CA VAL A 461 -18.39 -17.51 0.54
C VAL A 461 -18.91 -18.43 1.63
N LEU A 462 -19.00 -17.95 2.87
CA LEU A 462 -19.72 -18.65 3.93
C LEU A 462 -21.22 -18.51 3.70
N THR A 463 -21.92 -19.62 3.67
CA THR A 463 -23.39 -19.68 3.59
C THR A 463 -23.93 -20.31 4.88
N LEU A 464 -24.76 -19.57 5.60
CA LEU A 464 -25.56 -20.08 6.71
C LEU A 464 -27.01 -20.25 6.24
N THR A 465 -27.54 -21.45 6.40
CA THR A 465 -28.93 -21.77 6.04
C THR A 465 -29.79 -21.87 7.30
N ALA A 466 -31.11 -21.79 7.12
CA ALA A 466 -32.07 -22.03 8.19
C ALA A 466 -33.26 -22.81 7.65
N GLU A 467 -33.64 -23.89 8.35
CA GLU A 467 -34.73 -24.78 7.97
C GLU A 467 -35.80 -24.84 9.08
N PRO A 468 -37.09 -24.60 8.77
CA PRO A 468 -38.18 -24.78 9.72
C PRO A 468 -38.35 -26.25 10.14
N ARG A 469 -38.77 -26.47 11.38
CA ARG A 469 -39.13 -27.79 11.91
C ARG A 469 -40.60 -27.84 12.31
N ASP A 470 -41.23 -28.99 12.06
CA ASP A 470 -42.68 -29.20 12.27
C ASP A 470 -43.07 -29.64 13.70
N ASP A 471 -42.22 -29.40 14.71
CA ASP A 471 -42.51 -29.75 16.10
C ASP A 471 -42.98 -28.51 16.89
N GLN A 472 -44.31 -28.34 17.01
CA GLN A 472 -44.91 -27.18 17.67
C GLN A 472 -44.80 -27.18 19.20
N GLU A 473 -44.37 -28.29 19.83
CA GLU A 473 -44.17 -28.35 21.28
C GLU A 473 -42.73 -28.00 21.71
N ASP A 474 -41.76 -28.05 20.78
CA ASP A 474 -40.36 -27.64 21.04
C ASP A 474 -40.22 -26.11 20.81
N PRO A 475 -39.68 -25.34 21.78
CA PRO A 475 -39.36 -23.92 21.56
C PRO A 475 -38.32 -23.70 20.44
N ILE A 476 -37.68 -24.75 19.95
CA ILE A 476 -36.83 -24.75 18.76
C ILE A 476 -37.67 -25.06 17.51
N HIS A 477 -38.03 -24.00 16.79
CA HIS A 477 -38.77 -24.08 15.53
C HIS A 477 -37.86 -24.19 14.29
N TYR A 478 -36.54 -24.03 14.43
CA TYR A 478 -35.61 -24.01 13.29
C TYR A 478 -34.31 -24.79 13.56
N LEU A 479 -33.73 -25.36 12.51
CA LEU A 479 -32.30 -25.70 12.45
C LEU A 479 -31.56 -24.61 11.69
N SER A 480 -30.35 -24.26 12.12
CA SER A 480 -29.57 -23.22 11.44
C SER A 480 -28.07 -23.31 11.69
N GLY A 481 -27.30 -22.40 11.09
CA GLY A 481 -25.85 -22.39 11.13
C GLY A 481 -25.29 -21.27 12.01
N THR A 482 -24.17 -21.56 12.66
CA THR A 482 -23.36 -20.56 13.38
C THR A 482 -21.90 -20.98 13.36
N ILE A 483 -21.02 -20.00 13.24
CA ILE A 483 -19.58 -20.17 13.49
C ILE A 483 -19.08 -19.12 14.47
N HIS A 484 -18.02 -19.46 15.19
CA HIS A 484 -17.28 -18.51 16.02
C HIS A 484 -15.78 -18.68 15.84
N ALA A 485 -15.05 -17.59 16.01
CA ALA A 485 -13.61 -17.58 15.92
C ALA A 485 -12.98 -18.51 16.99
N LYS A 486 -11.99 -19.31 16.58
CA LYS A 486 -11.14 -20.07 17.52
C LYS A 486 -10.30 -19.14 18.39
N SER A 487 -9.87 -18.01 17.82
CA SER A 487 -9.14 -16.97 18.53
C SER A 487 -10.08 -16.14 19.41
N THR A 488 -9.56 -15.73 20.57
CA THR A 488 -10.17 -14.69 21.40
C THR A 488 -9.37 -13.41 21.20
N PHE A 489 -10.06 -12.29 21.03
CA PHE A 489 -9.47 -10.98 20.80
C PHE A 489 -9.46 -10.16 22.07
N THR A 490 -8.49 -9.27 22.24
CA THR A 490 -8.43 -8.39 23.41
C THR A 490 -7.86 -7.04 23.00
N VAL A 491 -8.70 -6.00 23.06
CA VAL A 491 -8.21 -4.64 22.82
C VAL A 491 -7.28 -4.28 23.98
N SER A 492 -5.99 -4.16 23.69
CA SER A 492 -4.99 -3.75 24.68
C SER A 492 -4.95 -2.22 24.78
N ALA A 493 -4.50 -1.69 25.92
CA ALA A 493 -4.22 -0.26 26.06
C ALA A 493 -3.22 0.18 24.96
N GLY A 494 -3.51 1.30 24.30
CA GLY A 494 -2.79 1.81 23.13
C GLY A 494 -3.03 1.02 21.82
N GLY A 495 -3.84 -0.04 21.85
CA GLY A 495 -4.08 -0.94 20.72
C GLY A 495 -5.49 -0.87 20.13
N GLY A 496 -5.80 -1.82 19.25
CA GLY A 496 -7.08 -1.87 18.55
C GLY A 496 -7.22 -3.02 17.56
N TYR A 497 -8.44 -3.19 17.06
CA TYR A 497 -8.79 -4.12 15.99
C TYR A 497 -9.64 -3.41 14.94
N ASP A 498 -9.42 -3.74 13.68
CA ASP A 498 -10.40 -3.52 12.62
C ASP A 498 -11.04 -4.87 12.34
N ILE A 499 -12.37 -4.89 12.27
CA ILE A 499 -13.13 -6.12 12.05
C ILE A 499 -14.14 -5.81 10.97
N SER A 500 -14.04 -6.49 9.84
CA SER A 500 -14.83 -6.18 8.65
C SER A 500 -15.35 -7.42 7.96
N ALA A 501 -16.54 -7.34 7.37
CA ALA A 501 -17.08 -8.36 6.47
C ALA A 501 -18.15 -7.80 5.53
N GLU A 502 -18.48 -8.53 4.46
CA GLU A 502 -19.60 -8.19 3.59
C GLU A 502 -20.71 -9.23 3.69
N PHE A 503 -21.96 -8.79 3.67
CA PHE A 503 -23.13 -9.62 3.92
C PHE A 503 -24.19 -9.49 2.84
N ILE A 504 -24.78 -10.63 2.49
CA ILE A 504 -26.18 -10.72 2.07
C ILE A 504 -26.95 -11.29 3.25
N ALA A 505 -27.85 -10.49 3.83
CA ALA A 505 -28.55 -10.85 5.06
C ALA A 505 -30.06 -10.59 4.95
N PRO A 506 -30.92 -11.55 5.30
CA PRO A 506 -32.36 -11.34 5.36
C PRO A 506 -32.76 -10.43 6.51
N VAL A 507 -33.81 -9.66 6.27
CA VAL A 507 -34.38 -8.67 7.20
C VAL A 507 -35.87 -8.86 7.42
N ALA A 508 -36.38 -10.04 7.04
CA ALA A 508 -37.79 -10.38 7.21
C ALA A 508 -38.09 -10.68 8.68
N ARG A 509 -39.31 -10.41 9.12
CA ARG A 509 -39.74 -10.74 10.48
C ARG A 509 -39.41 -12.20 10.80
N GLY A 510 -38.79 -12.44 11.95
CA GLY A 510 -38.35 -13.74 12.41
C GLY A 510 -37.01 -14.24 11.87
N THR A 511 -36.32 -13.50 11.01
CA THR A 511 -34.91 -13.75 10.67
C THR A 511 -34.00 -12.89 11.54
N TRP A 512 -33.01 -13.51 12.18
CA TRP A 512 -32.04 -12.85 13.06
C TRP A 512 -30.58 -13.21 12.73
N PRO A 513 -30.06 -12.84 11.55
CA PRO A 513 -28.62 -12.83 11.30
C PRO A 513 -27.89 -11.86 12.25
N ALA A 514 -26.67 -12.21 12.65
CA ALA A 514 -25.83 -11.32 13.43
C ALA A 514 -24.33 -11.54 13.18
N PHE A 515 -23.58 -10.46 13.27
CA PHE A 515 -22.12 -10.38 13.27
C PHE A 515 -21.68 -9.54 14.46
N TRP A 516 -21.05 -10.17 15.45
CA TRP A 516 -20.95 -9.58 16.76
C TRP A 516 -19.79 -10.15 17.57
N LEU A 517 -19.40 -9.39 18.60
CA LEU A 517 -18.37 -9.73 19.56
C LEU A 517 -19.01 -9.95 20.92
N ASN A 518 -18.83 -11.13 21.49
CA ASN A 518 -19.29 -11.47 22.83
C ASN A 518 -18.13 -11.72 23.79
N ALA A 519 -18.35 -11.50 25.08
CA ALA A 519 -17.40 -11.80 26.13
C ALA A 519 -16.89 -13.25 26.07
N ALA A 520 -15.58 -13.45 26.08
CA ALA A 520 -14.98 -14.77 26.22
C ALA A 520 -15.22 -15.38 27.61
N SER A 521 -15.47 -14.54 28.62
CA SER A 521 -15.83 -14.92 29.98
C SER A 521 -16.68 -13.81 30.63
N GLY A 522 -17.77 -14.20 31.28
CA GLY A 522 -18.73 -13.25 31.86
C GLY A 522 -19.63 -12.62 30.81
N TRP A 523 -20.29 -11.52 31.19
CA TRP A 523 -21.01 -10.61 30.31
C TRP A 523 -21.36 -9.35 31.11
N PRO A 524 -21.19 -8.13 30.56
CA PRO A 524 -20.49 -7.77 29.31
C PRO A 524 -18.98 -8.08 29.33
N PRO A 525 -18.20 -7.87 28.24
CA PRO A 525 -18.48 -7.04 27.06
C PRO A 525 -19.36 -7.67 25.95
N GLU A 526 -20.12 -6.84 25.24
CA GLU A 526 -20.80 -7.19 23.97
C GLU A 526 -20.83 -6.00 22.99
N ILE A 527 -20.56 -6.29 21.71
CA ILE A 527 -20.59 -5.34 20.59
C ILE A 527 -21.26 -6.02 19.40
N ASP A 528 -22.42 -5.53 18.99
CA ASP A 528 -23.09 -5.98 17.78
C ASP A 528 -22.62 -5.12 16.60
N ILE A 529 -21.70 -5.67 15.80
CA ILE A 529 -21.15 -5.00 14.62
C ILE A 529 -22.22 -4.85 13.54
N ALA A 530 -23.06 -5.87 13.39
CA ALA A 530 -24.23 -5.84 12.54
C ALA A 530 -25.27 -6.85 13.02
N GLU A 531 -26.50 -6.41 13.24
CA GLU A 531 -27.57 -7.28 13.71
C GLU A 531 -28.88 -6.95 12.97
N TRP A 532 -29.54 -7.95 12.39
CA TRP A 532 -30.76 -7.75 11.60
C TRP A 532 -31.97 -8.34 12.33
N LYS A 533 -32.81 -7.50 12.93
CA LYS A 533 -33.94 -7.92 13.79
C LYS A 533 -35.28 -8.00 13.07
N GLY A 534 -35.27 -8.49 11.83
CA GLY A 534 -36.51 -8.77 11.08
C GLY A 534 -37.44 -7.57 10.83
N SER A 535 -36.90 -6.34 10.84
CA SER A 535 -37.67 -5.09 10.72
C SER A 535 -37.35 -4.28 9.46
N GLY A 536 -36.57 -4.85 8.53
CA GLY A 536 -36.00 -4.11 7.40
C GLY A 536 -34.74 -3.31 7.74
N LYS A 537 -34.20 -3.47 8.96
CA LYS A 537 -33.09 -2.67 9.48
C LYS A 537 -31.88 -3.51 9.89
N ILE A 538 -30.75 -2.83 9.95
CA ILE A 538 -29.50 -3.27 10.57
C ILE A 538 -29.25 -2.41 11.82
N SER A 539 -28.88 -3.05 12.92
CA SER A 539 -28.60 -2.44 14.22
C SER A 539 -27.10 -2.52 14.55
N PHE A 540 -26.57 -1.44 15.15
CA PHE A 540 -25.21 -1.33 15.66
C PHE A 540 -25.25 -1.04 17.16
N ASN A 541 -24.76 -1.97 17.99
CA ASN A 541 -24.96 -1.88 19.44
C ASN A 541 -23.65 -2.08 20.23
N THR A 542 -23.55 -1.43 21.39
CA THR A 542 -22.50 -1.66 22.40
C THR A 542 -23.17 -1.69 23.78
N PHE A 543 -23.02 -2.80 24.51
CA PHE A 543 -23.72 -3.05 25.78
C PHE A 543 -22.81 -2.91 27.00
N ASN A 544 -22.99 -1.86 27.79
CA ASN A 544 -22.27 -1.74 29.07
C ASN A 544 -22.99 -2.46 30.22
N THR A 545 -24.31 -2.60 30.12
CA THR A 545 -25.17 -3.48 30.93
C THR A 545 -26.43 -3.82 30.13
N SER A 546 -27.39 -4.54 30.70
CA SER A 546 -28.72 -4.75 30.07
C SER A 546 -29.52 -3.47 29.90
N ASP A 547 -29.29 -2.47 30.74
CA ASP A 547 -30.03 -1.19 30.72
C ASP A 547 -29.21 -0.05 30.10
N GLU A 548 -27.90 -0.24 29.95
CA GLU A 548 -26.97 0.75 29.38
C GLU A 548 -26.45 0.28 28.03
N VAL A 549 -27.24 0.53 26.99
CA VAL A 549 -26.96 0.13 25.61
C VAL A 549 -26.92 1.35 24.71
N ALA A 550 -25.81 1.55 24.01
CA ALA A 550 -25.77 2.45 22.87
C ALA A 550 -26.24 1.67 21.64
N ALA A 551 -27.32 2.11 20.99
CA ALA A 551 -27.90 1.42 19.85
C ALA A 551 -28.21 2.40 18.72
N LEU A 552 -27.99 1.98 17.48
CA LEU A 552 -28.39 2.71 16.29
C LEU A 552 -28.97 1.76 15.25
N ASP A 553 -30.23 2.00 14.86
CA ASP A 553 -30.86 1.31 13.75
C ASP A 553 -30.75 2.12 12.45
N ARG A 554 -30.44 1.44 11.35
CA ARG A 554 -30.44 1.98 9.98
C ARG A 554 -31.26 1.09 9.07
N ASP A 555 -31.91 1.68 8.08
CA ASP A 555 -32.55 0.90 7.03
C ASP A 555 -31.47 0.10 6.29
N TYR A 556 -31.75 -1.19 6.04
CA TYR A 556 -30.84 -2.06 5.30
C TYR A 556 -31.33 -2.16 3.85
N PRO A 557 -30.73 -1.40 2.91
CA PRO A 557 -31.17 -1.40 1.53
C PRO A 557 -30.88 -2.74 0.87
N ASN A 558 -31.65 -3.07 -0.17
CA ASN A 558 -31.43 -4.22 -1.06
C ASN A 558 -30.86 -5.49 -0.40
N PRO A 559 -31.61 -6.18 0.49
CA PRO A 559 -31.11 -7.33 1.27
C PRO A 559 -30.65 -8.56 0.47
N GLY A 560 -30.65 -8.48 -0.86
CA GLY A 560 -30.09 -9.48 -1.77
C GLY A 560 -28.82 -9.04 -2.50
N GLU A 561 -28.27 -7.87 -2.15
CA GLU A 561 -27.00 -7.36 -2.65
C GLU A 561 -25.97 -7.37 -1.49
N TRP A 562 -24.68 -7.37 -1.85
CA TRP A 562 -23.59 -7.33 -0.90
C TRP A 562 -23.48 -5.96 -0.25
N HIS A 563 -23.42 -5.94 1.09
CA HIS A 563 -23.14 -4.74 1.87
C HIS A 563 -21.95 -4.96 2.80
N SER A 564 -21.02 -4.01 2.83
CA SER A 564 -19.86 -4.09 3.73
C SER A 564 -20.21 -3.54 5.11
N VAL A 565 -19.88 -4.28 6.16
CA VAL A 565 -19.98 -3.86 7.56
C VAL A 565 -18.59 -3.88 8.18
N ARG A 566 -18.27 -2.87 8.99
CA ARG A 566 -16.97 -2.79 9.65
C ARG A 566 -17.08 -2.12 11.01
N ALA A 567 -16.31 -2.61 11.98
CA ALA A 567 -16.06 -1.96 13.25
C ALA A 567 -14.57 -1.64 13.42
N GLU A 568 -14.24 -0.42 13.82
CA GLU A 568 -12.90 -0.04 14.28
C GLU A 568 -12.94 0.11 15.82
N LEU A 569 -12.28 -0.82 16.52
CA LEU A 569 -12.14 -0.83 17.97
C LEU A 569 -10.79 -0.23 18.32
N ARG A 570 -10.76 0.79 19.18
CA ARG A 570 -9.52 1.45 19.63
C ARG A 570 -9.58 1.73 21.11
N ASP A 571 -8.43 1.70 21.76
CA ASP A 571 -8.28 2.28 23.09
C ASP A 571 -8.65 3.77 23.07
N GLU A 572 -9.54 4.17 23.97
CA GLU A 572 -9.92 5.57 24.17
C GLU A 572 -9.11 6.25 25.28
N ASN A 573 -8.85 5.55 26.39
CA ASN A 573 -8.32 6.16 27.61
C ASN A 573 -7.58 5.19 28.56
N GLY A 574 -7.19 4.01 28.08
CA GLY A 574 -6.58 2.92 28.85
C GLY A 574 -7.58 2.01 29.56
N HIS A 575 -8.88 2.32 29.51
CA HIS A 575 -9.95 1.58 30.18
C HIS A 575 -11.11 1.24 29.23
N ASP A 576 -11.58 2.23 28.49
CA ASP A 576 -12.71 2.13 27.57
C ASP A 576 -12.24 1.81 26.14
N VAL A 577 -13.06 1.06 25.40
CA VAL A 577 -12.88 0.83 23.96
C VAL A 577 -13.85 1.72 23.20
N ARG A 578 -13.33 2.61 22.35
CA ARG A 578 -14.11 3.32 21.33
C ARG A 578 -14.37 2.38 20.17
N VAL A 579 -15.62 2.31 19.73
CA VAL A 579 -16.07 1.50 18.60
C VAL A 579 -16.69 2.39 17.54
N LYS A 580 -16.08 2.46 16.35
CA LYS A 580 -16.69 3.10 15.18
C LYS A 580 -17.33 2.06 14.29
N PHE A 581 -18.58 2.26 13.89
CA PHE A 581 -19.32 1.35 13.01
C PHE A 581 -19.47 1.94 11.62
N PHE A 582 -19.34 1.11 10.59
CA PHE A 582 -19.45 1.48 9.20
C PHE A 582 -20.39 0.54 8.45
N LEU A 583 -21.14 1.10 7.51
CA LEU A 583 -21.93 0.39 6.50
C LEU A 583 -21.57 0.98 5.14
N ASP A 584 -21.16 0.14 4.19
CA ASP A 584 -20.75 0.54 2.84
C ASP A 584 -19.66 1.63 2.82
N GLY A 585 -18.69 1.47 3.73
CA GLY A 585 -17.59 2.42 3.92
C GLY A 585 -17.98 3.75 4.59
N VAL A 586 -19.26 3.96 4.91
CA VAL A 586 -19.77 5.17 5.56
C VAL A 586 -19.89 4.94 7.06
N GLU A 587 -19.24 5.80 7.86
CA GLU A 587 -19.37 5.77 9.33
C GLU A 587 -20.82 6.03 9.75
N GLN A 588 -21.41 5.12 10.52
CA GLN A 588 -22.78 5.18 10.99
C GLN A 588 -22.88 5.83 12.37
N THR A 589 -21.98 5.44 13.28
CA THR A 589 -21.90 5.95 14.66
C THR A 589 -20.58 5.58 15.32
N THR A 590 -20.25 6.31 16.38
CA THR A 590 -19.18 5.98 17.33
C THR A 590 -19.81 5.71 18.70
N GLN A 591 -19.51 4.56 19.31
CA GLN A 591 -19.99 4.14 20.64
C GLN A 591 -18.81 3.74 21.53
N TYR A 592 -19.07 3.46 22.81
CA TYR A 592 -18.03 3.19 23.80
C TYR A 592 -18.40 2.02 24.69
N GLY A 593 -17.53 0.99 24.70
CA GLY A 593 -17.56 -0.11 25.65
C GLY A 593 -16.74 0.25 26.89
N ARG A 594 -17.39 0.34 28.04
CA ARG A 594 -16.81 0.77 29.31
C ARG A 594 -16.05 -0.38 29.96
N ASP A 595 -14.80 -0.12 30.33
CA ASP A 595 -13.90 -1.12 30.91
C ASP A 595 -13.66 -2.36 30.01
N TYR A 596 -13.72 -2.16 28.69
CA TYR A 596 -13.50 -3.24 27.71
C TYR A 596 -12.01 -3.51 27.43
N ILE A 597 -11.11 -2.60 27.82
CA ILE A 597 -9.66 -2.82 27.64
C ILE A 597 -9.22 -4.04 28.44
N GLY A 598 -8.52 -4.97 27.78
CA GLY A 598 -8.08 -6.22 28.40
C GLY A 598 -9.17 -7.31 28.48
N ALA A 599 -10.42 -7.01 28.15
CA ALA A 599 -11.48 -8.01 28.13
C ALA A 599 -11.39 -8.92 26.88
N GLY A 600 -11.56 -10.22 27.08
CA GLY A 600 -11.59 -11.19 25.99
C GLY A 600 -12.91 -11.12 25.22
N LEU A 601 -12.83 -11.05 23.88
CA LEU A 601 -13.96 -10.99 22.95
C LEU A 601 -13.89 -12.18 21.97
N ARG A 602 -15.03 -12.75 21.63
CA ARG A 602 -15.19 -13.81 20.62
C ARG A 602 -16.03 -13.28 19.47
N LEU A 603 -15.50 -13.39 18.26
CA LEU A 603 -16.21 -13.02 17.03
C LEU A 603 -17.15 -14.16 16.62
N ILE A 604 -18.41 -13.82 16.38
CA ILE A 604 -19.48 -14.77 16.06
C ILE A 604 -20.20 -14.29 14.81
N VAL A 605 -20.47 -15.22 13.90
CA VAL A 605 -21.37 -15.06 12.77
C VAL A 605 -22.46 -16.12 12.90
N ASN A 606 -23.71 -15.69 13.00
CA ASN A 606 -24.84 -16.63 13.13
C ASN A 606 -26.02 -16.25 12.25
N TYR A 607 -26.87 -17.25 12.02
CA TYR A 607 -28.22 -17.06 11.53
C TYR A 607 -29.22 -17.57 12.57
N GLN A 608 -29.62 -16.71 13.51
CA GLN A 608 -30.65 -17.04 14.49
C GLN A 608 -32.04 -16.75 13.89
N THR A 609 -33.10 -17.29 14.49
CA THR A 609 -34.48 -16.99 14.11
C THR A 609 -35.31 -16.64 15.34
N GLU A 610 -36.42 -15.92 15.10
CA GLU A 610 -37.34 -15.46 16.12
C GLU A 610 -36.65 -14.64 17.24
N GLY A 611 -37.10 -14.73 18.49
CA GLY A 611 -36.58 -13.92 19.59
C GLY A 611 -36.74 -12.43 19.32
N SER A 612 -35.63 -11.68 19.30
CA SER A 612 -35.61 -10.25 19.00
C SER A 612 -36.10 -9.88 17.60
N SER A 613 -36.12 -10.84 16.65
CA SER A 613 -36.67 -10.63 15.31
C SER A 613 -38.19 -10.88 15.21
N GLY A 614 -38.82 -11.32 16.31
CA GLY A 614 -40.24 -11.58 16.45
C GLY A 614 -40.69 -12.96 15.94
N SER A 615 -41.87 -13.41 16.40
CA SER A 615 -42.49 -14.68 16.01
C SER A 615 -43.89 -14.48 15.40
N PRO A 616 -44.41 -15.42 14.59
CA PRO A 616 -43.69 -16.57 14.02
C PRO A 616 -42.68 -16.12 12.95
N GLY A 617 -41.64 -16.92 12.74
CA GLY A 617 -40.71 -16.73 11.64
C GLY A 617 -41.26 -17.15 10.26
N PRO A 618 -40.51 -16.89 9.18
CA PRO A 618 -40.94 -17.25 7.83
C PRO A 618 -40.80 -18.76 7.58
N THR A 619 -41.64 -19.29 6.69
CA THR A 619 -41.57 -20.70 6.24
C THR A 619 -40.62 -20.91 5.07
N THR A 620 -40.16 -19.83 4.43
CA THR A 620 -39.15 -19.86 3.37
C THR A 620 -38.11 -18.80 3.71
N LEU A 621 -36.88 -19.25 3.96
CA LEU A 621 -35.78 -18.40 4.41
C LEU A 621 -34.78 -18.18 3.27
N ARG A 622 -34.28 -16.95 3.18
CA ARG A 622 -33.08 -16.66 2.40
C ARG A 622 -31.87 -17.01 3.26
N ASN A 623 -30.80 -17.48 2.65
CA ASN A 623 -29.54 -17.74 3.33
C ASN A 623 -28.89 -16.43 3.80
N VAL A 624 -28.02 -16.53 4.79
CA VAL A 624 -27.00 -15.51 5.06
C VAL A 624 -25.77 -15.89 4.29
N GLU A 625 -25.24 -14.97 3.48
CA GLU A 625 -23.98 -15.17 2.77
C GLU A 625 -22.97 -14.12 3.24
N VAL A 626 -21.73 -14.54 3.46
CA VAL A 626 -20.68 -13.70 4.03
C VAL A 626 -19.39 -13.87 3.23
N ILE A 627 -18.77 -12.75 2.85
CA ILE A 627 -17.44 -12.70 2.23
C ILE A 627 -16.54 -11.70 2.96
N SER A 628 -15.24 -11.99 2.97
CA SER A 628 -14.20 -11.19 3.61
C SER A 628 -14.35 -11.11 5.13
N LEU A 629 -13.32 -11.52 5.88
CA LEU A 629 -13.19 -11.24 7.31
C LEU A 629 -11.76 -10.76 7.57
N ASN A 630 -11.54 -9.45 7.75
CA ASN A 630 -10.22 -8.91 8.09
C ASN A 630 -10.30 -8.06 9.34
#